data_AF-A0A747EWY8-F1
#
_entry.id   AF-A0A747EWY8-F1
#
_cell.length_a   1.000
_cell.length_b   1.000
_cell.length_c   1.000
_cell.angle_alpha   90.00
_cell.angle_beta   90.00
_cell.angle_gamma   90.00
#
_symmetry.space_group_name_H-M   'P 1'
#
loop_
_entity.id
_entity.type
_entity.pdbx_description
1 polymer ?
#
loop_
_entity_poly.entity_id
_entity_poly.type
_entity_poly.pdbx_seq_one_letter_code
_entity_poly.pdbx_strand_id
1 'polypeptide(L)' 'MKIAIYKPGGSVMVWGVMAQMKVIDSGELHEYIKDGWLDHPSKLLPVEADDVKSRKGRKSKAVIDADKD' A
#
# COMPACT_ATOMS: atom_id res chain seq x y z
N MET A 1 -0.25 -25.28 -7.81
CA MET A 1 0.94 -24.39 -7.67
C MET A 1 0.47 -23.17 -6.92
N LYS A 2 1.24 -22.70 -5.93
CA LYS A 2 0.86 -21.54 -5.13
C LYS A 2 1.31 -20.25 -5.80
N ILE A 3 0.46 -19.24 -5.78
CA ILE A 3 0.72 -17.93 -6.37
C ILE A 3 0.44 -16.84 -5.34
N ALA A 4 1.22 -15.78 -5.39
CA ALA A 4 0.99 -14.59 -4.58
C ALA A 4 0.11 -13.62 -5.36
N ILE A 5 -0.99 -13.19 -4.74
CA ILE A 5 -1.88 -12.16 -5.25
C ILE A 5 -1.83 -10.92 -4.37
N TYR A 6 -2.15 -9.78 -4.97
CA TYR A 6 -2.00 -8.47 -4.38
C TYR A 6 -3.24 -7.61 -4.63
N LYS A 7 -3.66 -6.81 -3.65
CA LYS A 7 -4.79 -5.88 -3.80
C LYS A 7 -4.45 -4.52 -3.17
N PRO A 8 -4.75 -3.38 -3.80
CA PRO A 8 -4.48 -2.07 -3.20
C PRO A 8 -5.32 -1.85 -1.93
N GLY A 9 -4.81 -1.05 -0.98
CA GLY A 9 -5.52 -0.70 0.25
C GLY A 9 -5.35 -1.71 1.38
N GLY A 10 -4.13 -2.24 1.55
CA GLY A 10 -3.81 -3.14 2.66
C GLY A 10 -2.82 -2.56 3.67
N SER A 11 -2.31 -3.43 4.52
CA SER A 11 -1.34 -3.09 5.57
C SER A 11 0.10 -3.45 5.21
N VAL A 12 0.32 -4.11 4.08
CA VAL A 12 1.66 -4.54 3.64
C VAL A 12 2.20 -3.55 2.63
N MET A 13 3.42 -3.08 2.83
CA MET A 13 4.09 -2.20 1.87
C MET A 13 4.71 -3.04 0.75
N VAL A 14 4.19 -2.91 -0.46
CA VAL A 14 4.65 -3.61 -1.66
C VAL A 14 5.05 -2.56 -2.69
N TRP A 15 6.35 -2.46 -2.96
CA TRP A 15 6.93 -1.51 -3.93
C TRP A 15 6.50 -0.05 -3.71
N GLY A 16 6.38 0.37 -2.45
CA GLY A 16 5.97 1.72 -2.08
C GLY A 16 4.46 1.96 -2.01
N VAL A 17 3.64 0.96 -2.38
CA VAL A 17 2.17 1.01 -2.27
C VAL A 17 1.70 0.16 -1.10
N MET A 18 0.71 0.65 -0.36
CA MET A 18 0.04 -0.11 0.70
C MET A 18 -0.95 -1.09 0.06
N ALA A 19 -0.66 -2.39 0.16
CA ALA A 19 -1.41 -3.46 -0.46
C ALA A 19 -1.68 -4.62 0.50
N GLN A 20 -2.67 -5.43 0.18
CA GLN A 20 -2.93 -6.73 0.79
C GLN A 20 -2.20 -7.77 -0.04
N MET A 21 -1.45 -8.66 0.62
CA MET A 21 -0.79 -9.79 -0.03
C MET A 21 -1.42 -11.07 0.49
N LYS A 22 -1.77 -11.99 -0.41
CA LYS A 22 -2.27 -13.32 -0.06
C LYS A 22 -1.63 -14.37 -0.96
N VAL A 23 -1.37 -15.55 -0.42
CA VAL A 23 -0.93 -16.71 -1.20
C VAL A 23 -2.12 -17.65 -1.35
N ILE A 24 -2.46 -17.98 -2.59
CA ILE A 24 -3.60 -18.84 -2.96
C ILE A 24 -3.13 -19.93 -3.92
N ASP A 25 -4.00 -20.91 -4.20
CA ASP A 25 -3.75 -21.86 -5.27
C ASP A 25 -4.15 -21.30 -6.64
N SER A 26 -3.47 -21.79 -7.68
CA SER A 26 -3.70 -21.36 -9.07
C SER A 26 -5.14 -21.56 -9.56
N GLY A 27 -5.88 -22.50 -8.97
CA GLY A 27 -7.31 -22.74 -9.30
C GLY A 27 -8.24 -21.63 -8.80
N GLU A 28 -7.87 -20.93 -7.73
CA GLU A 28 -8.68 -19.88 -7.13
C GLU A 28 -8.40 -18.49 -7.73
N LEU A 29 -7.31 -18.35 -8.50
CA LEU A 29 -6.86 -17.07 -9.06
C LEU A 29 -8.00 -16.30 -9.73
N HIS A 30 -8.78 -16.99 -10.56
CA HIS A 30 -9.80 -16.35 -11.37
C HIS A 30 -10.93 -15.72 -10.54
N GLU A 31 -11.25 -16.27 -9.37
CA GLU A 31 -12.23 -15.69 -8.44
C GLU A 31 -11.67 -14.41 -7.81
N TYR A 32 -10.44 -14.46 -7.31
CA TYR A 32 -9.79 -13.31 -6.70
C TYR A 32 -9.52 -12.18 -7.71
N ILE A 33 -9.15 -12.48 -8.96
CA ILE A 33 -8.98 -11.46 -10.00
C ILE A 33 -10.30 -10.71 -10.25
N LYS A 34 -11.46 -11.41 -10.23
CA LYS A 34 -12.78 -10.76 -10.34
C LYS A 34 -13.11 -9.86 -9.15
N ASP A 35 -12.64 -10.23 -7.96
CA ASP A 35 -12.74 -9.40 -6.74
C ASP A 35 -11.75 -8.21 -6.71
N GLY A 36 -10.98 -8.02 -7.78
CA GLY A 36 -10.03 -6.92 -7.92
C GLY A 36 -8.65 -7.20 -7.32
N TRP A 37 -8.28 -8.47 -7.14
CA TRP A 37 -6.89 -8.85 -6.84
C TRP A 37 -6.06 -8.90 -8.12
N LEU A 38 -4.74 -8.84 -7.94
CA LEU A 38 -3.73 -8.80 -8.98
C LEU A 38 -2.77 -9.96 -8.77
N ASP A 39 -2.39 -10.62 -9.83
CA ASP A 39 -1.41 -11.71 -9.90
C ASP A 39 0.04 -11.24 -9.78
N HIS A 40 0.30 -9.93 -9.97
CA HIS A 40 1.65 -9.39 -9.95
C HIS A 40 1.72 -8.01 -9.29
N PRO A 41 2.72 -7.75 -8.42
CA PRO A 41 2.82 -6.48 -7.69
C PRO A 41 3.09 -5.27 -8.59
N SER A 42 3.58 -5.47 -9.82
CA SER A 42 3.74 -4.37 -10.79
C SER A 42 2.42 -3.73 -11.18
N LYS A 43 1.32 -4.48 -11.12
CA LYS A 43 -0.02 -3.98 -11.44
C LYS A 43 -0.59 -3.11 -10.32
N LEU A 44 0.03 -3.12 -9.13
CA LEU A 44 -0.32 -2.21 -8.03
C LEU A 44 0.23 -0.80 -8.26
N LEU A 45 1.28 -0.67 -9.06
CA LEU A 45 1.90 0.62 -9.33
C LEU A 45 0.96 1.40 -10.25
N PRO A 46 0.46 2.58 -9.84
CA PRO A 46 -0.12 3.50 -10.80
C PRO A 46 0.97 3.83 -11.82
N VAL A 47 0.64 3.79 -13.12
CA VAL A 47 1.49 4.27 -14.22
C VAL A 47 1.70 5.79 -14.15
N GLU A 48 1.56 6.42 -12.99
CA GLU A 48 1.91 7.82 -12.79
C GLU A 48 2.67 7.92 -11.47
N ALA A 49 3.98 8.03 -11.62
CA ALA A 49 4.85 8.58 -10.60
C ALA A 49 4.55 10.08 -10.46
N ASP A 50 3.41 10.42 -9.86
CA ASP A 50 3.16 11.72 -9.24
C ASP A 50 1.91 11.60 -8.36
N ASP A 51 1.72 12.52 -7.44
CA ASP A 51 0.54 12.64 -6.59
C ASP A 51 0.43 11.81 -5.27
N VAL A 52 0.83 12.55 -4.22
CA VAL A 52 0.13 12.72 -2.93
C VAL A 52 0.59 11.85 -1.74
N LYS A 53 1.51 12.47 -0.99
CA LYS A 53 1.37 12.82 0.43
C LYS A 53 0.59 11.81 1.30
N SER A 54 1.33 11.04 2.10
CA SER A 54 0.93 10.71 3.47
C SER A 54 2.12 10.27 4.33
N ARG A 55 3.16 11.12 4.44
CA ARG A 55 4.01 11.09 5.64
C ARG A 55 3.31 11.84 6.78
N LYS A 56 2.17 11.31 7.25
CA LYS A 56 1.58 11.77 8.50
C LYS A 56 2.12 10.89 9.64
N GLY A 57 3.06 11.47 10.39
CA GLY A 57 3.26 11.11 11.79
C GLY A 57 4.65 10.62 12.18
N ARG A 58 5.57 11.55 12.47
CA ARG A 58 6.20 11.55 13.80
C ARG A 58 6.82 12.91 14.17
N LYS A 59 6.36 13.40 15.32
CA LYS A 59 6.85 14.50 16.17
C LYS A 59 6.32 15.90 15.85
N SER A 60 5.15 16.20 16.41
CA SER A 60 4.88 17.53 16.96
C SER A 60 5.92 17.75 18.07
N LYS A 61 6.95 18.57 17.83
CA LYS A 61 7.64 19.25 18.93
C LYS A 61 6.95 20.60 19.06
N ALA A 62 6.24 20.75 20.17
CA ALA A 62 5.67 22.02 20.62
C ALA A 62 6.78 23.08 20.59
N VAL A 63 6.52 24.19 19.90
CA VAL A 63 7.28 25.41 20.08
C VAL A 63 6.57 26.16 21.19
N ILE A 64 7.06 26.02 22.41
CA ILE A 64 6.72 26.95 23.50
C ILE A 64 8.06 27.35 24.08
N ASP A 65 8.60 28.46 23.58
CA ASP A 65 9.49 29.33 24.34
C ASP A 65 9.59 30.68 23.62
N ALA A 66 9.20 31.74 24.32
CA ALA A 66 9.87 33.04 24.36
C ALA A 66 8.94 34.08 24.99
N ASP A 67 9.01 34.10 26.31
CA ASP A 67 8.84 35.27 27.17
C ASP A 67 9.46 36.52 26.52
N LYS A 68 8.72 37.64 26.49
CA LYS A 68 9.30 38.96 26.23
C LYS A 68 8.77 39.96 27.26
N ASP A 69 9.67 40.28 28.17
CA ASP A 69 9.77 41.46 29.03
C ASP A 69 9.42 42.77 28.28
#